data_AF-A0A1F8VBG1-F1
#
_entry.id   AF-A0A1F8VBG1-F1
#
_cell.length_a   1.000
_cell.length_b   1.000
_cell.length_c   1.000
_cell.angle_alpha   90.00
_cell.angle_beta   90.00
_cell.angle_gamma   90.00
#
_symmetry.space_group_name_H-M   'P 1'
#
loop_
_entity.id
_entity.type
_entity.pdbx_description
1 polymer ?
#
loop_
_entity_poly.entity_id
_entity_poly.type
_entity_poly.pdbx_seq_one_letter_code
_entity_poly.pdbx_strand_id
1 'polypeptide(L)'
;MKKYKLFLMAMLIAVIFSQFSLAGEEKKEEKRQYPYDCTPEGFQFSNFTVQLHPVAKYHPQTIYFFHNISDKTIHILQTNMGNDPYIMNMRTTMKPKMWSVLATDEKNVSLICTMPNEKLPHDQVINCKDLLEICEFTHTKFGDNHRGNYWVVENNTMMGAKSATRHHGVLLIDPAKTKQDKEGQMQ
;
A
#
# COMPACT_ATOMS: atom_id res chain seq x y z
N MET A 1 -1.38 -60.79 -37.92
CA MET A 1 -0.42 -59.68 -37.70
C MET A 1 -1.00 -58.27 -37.82
N LYS A 2 -1.97 -57.97 -38.71
CA LYS A 2 -2.57 -56.62 -38.83
C LYS A 2 -3.40 -56.16 -37.62
N LYS A 3 -4.09 -57.07 -36.92
CA LYS A 3 -4.95 -56.75 -35.76
C LYS A 3 -4.17 -56.27 -34.52
N TYR A 4 -2.95 -56.79 -34.29
CA TYR A 4 -2.09 -56.36 -33.18
C TYR A 4 -1.48 -54.97 -33.39
N LYS A 5 -1.19 -54.57 -34.65
CA LYS A 5 -0.72 -53.21 -34.96
C LYS A 5 -1.79 -52.15 -34.71
N LEU A 6 -3.05 -52.45 -34.99
CA LEU A 6 -4.17 -51.53 -34.75
C LEU A 6 -4.43 -51.34 -33.24
N PHE A 7 -4.27 -52.40 -32.45
CA PHE A 7 -4.42 -52.35 -30.99
C PHE A 7 -3.28 -51.60 -30.30
N LEU A 8 -2.04 -51.78 -30.76
CA LEU A 8 -0.87 -51.05 -30.24
C LEU A 8 -0.91 -49.55 -30.57
N MET A 9 -1.43 -49.16 -31.75
CA MET A 9 -1.60 -47.74 -32.09
C MET A 9 -2.70 -47.07 -31.26
N ALA A 10 -3.80 -47.78 -30.96
CA ALA A 10 -4.88 -47.24 -30.13
C ALA A 10 -4.45 -46.99 -28.67
N MET A 11 -3.58 -47.84 -28.10
CA MET A 11 -3.01 -47.62 -26.77
C MET A 11 -2.06 -46.42 -26.72
N LEU A 12 -1.24 -46.20 -27.75
CA LEU A 12 -0.31 -45.06 -27.80
C LEU A 12 -1.05 -43.71 -27.86
N ILE A 13 -2.22 -43.63 -28.49
CA ILE A 13 -3.01 -42.40 -28.57
C ILE A 13 -3.72 -42.10 -27.23
N ALA A 14 -4.12 -43.13 -26.48
CA ALA A 14 -4.81 -42.95 -25.19
C ALA A 14 -3.88 -42.44 -24.06
N VAL A 15 -2.57 -42.72 -24.11
CA VAL A 15 -1.61 -42.24 -23.10
C VAL A 15 -1.24 -40.76 -23.30
N ILE A 16 -1.37 -40.23 -24.53
CA ILE A 16 -0.99 -38.84 -24.83
C ILE A 16 -2.07 -37.84 -24.35
N PHE A 17 -3.34 -38.28 -24.21
CA PHE A 17 -4.45 -37.41 -23.84
C PHE A 17 -4.65 -37.21 -22.32
N SER A 18 -3.93 -37.92 -21.45
CA SER A 18 -4.16 -37.86 -20.00
C SER A 18 -3.34 -36.81 -19.24
N GLN A 19 -2.50 -36.00 -19.91
CA GLN A 19 -1.59 -35.06 -19.23
C GLN A 19 -1.87 -33.56 -19.43
N PHE A 20 -2.93 -33.18 -20.13
CA PHE A 20 -3.29 -31.76 -20.30
C PHE A 20 -4.50 -31.36 -19.46
N SER A 21 -4.34 -31.38 -18.14
CA SER A 21 -5.22 -30.66 -17.22
C SER A 21 -4.36 -29.75 -16.32
N LEU A 22 -3.67 -28.80 -16.94
CA LEU A 22 -3.21 -27.61 -16.23
C LEU A 22 -4.33 -26.57 -16.33
N ALA A 23 -5.33 -26.70 -15.47
CA ALA A 23 -6.21 -25.58 -15.17
C ALA A 23 -5.34 -24.56 -14.42
N GLY A 24 -4.75 -23.63 -15.18
CA GLY A 24 -4.11 -22.46 -14.60
C GLY A 24 -5.17 -21.69 -13.84
N GLU A 25 -5.06 -21.65 -12.51
CA GLU A 25 -5.72 -20.63 -11.73
C GLU A 25 -5.11 -19.28 -12.16
N GLU A 26 -5.78 -18.60 -13.08
CA GLU A 26 -5.55 -17.18 -13.28
C GLU A 26 -5.85 -16.51 -11.93
N LYS A 27 -4.80 -16.18 -11.17
CA LYS A 27 -4.90 -15.28 -10.02
C LYS A 27 -5.48 -13.99 -10.56
N LYS A 28 -6.79 -13.83 -10.40
CA LYS A 28 -7.53 -12.60 -10.67
C LYS A 28 -6.78 -11.49 -9.94
N GLU A 29 -6.07 -10.66 -10.71
CA GLU A 29 -5.32 -9.53 -10.16
C GLU A 29 -6.36 -8.62 -9.50
N GLU A 30 -6.46 -8.71 -8.18
CA GLU A 30 -7.40 -7.93 -7.40
C GLU A 30 -7.00 -6.47 -7.59
N LYS A 31 -7.83 -5.72 -8.32
CA LYS A 31 -7.52 -4.35 -8.70
C LYS A 31 -7.33 -3.52 -7.43
N ARG A 32 -6.08 -3.16 -7.16
CA ARG A 32 -5.69 -2.36 -5.98
C ARG A 32 -6.60 -1.15 -5.87
N GLN A 33 -7.36 -1.08 -4.78
CA GLN A 33 -8.40 -0.07 -4.60
C GLN A 33 -7.86 1.06 -3.74
N TYR A 34 -7.24 2.04 -4.39
CA TYR A 34 -6.84 3.28 -3.74
C TYR A 34 -8.03 4.23 -3.58
N PRO A 35 -8.04 5.08 -2.53
CA PRO A 35 -8.89 6.24 -2.50
C PRO A 35 -8.78 7.05 -3.80
N TYR A 36 -9.91 7.55 -4.29
CA TYR A 36 -9.91 8.55 -5.36
C TYR A 36 -8.97 9.72 -5.01
N ASP A 37 -8.12 10.13 -5.97
CA ASP A 37 -7.01 11.10 -5.90
C ASP A 37 -5.76 10.70 -5.09
N CYS A 38 -5.70 9.46 -4.60
CA CYS A 38 -4.50 8.92 -3.98
C CYS A 38 -3.71 8.13 -5.02
N THR A 39 -2.49 8.55 -5.32
CA THR A 39 -1.65 7.96 -6.37
C THR A 39 -0.62 7.03 -5.77
N PRO A 40 -0.34 5.85 -6.36
CA PRO A 40 0.68 4.91 -5.87
C PRO A 40 2.10 5.39 -6.23
N GLU A 41 2.40 6.64 -5.87
CA GLU A 41 3.66 7.34 -6.11
C GLU A 41 4.16 7.91 -4.78
N GLY A 42 5.37 8.48 -4.78
CA GLY A 42 5.93 9.09 -3.58
C GLY A 42 6.55 8.10 -2.60
N PHE A 43 6.74 6.85 -3.02
CA PHE A 43 7.42 5.85 -2.20
C PHE A 43 8.13 4.82 -3.07
N GLN A 44 9.08 4.13 -2.46
CA GLN A 44 9.79 3.01 -3.05
C GLN A 44 9.99 1.91 -2.02
N PHE A 45 9.63 0.67 -2.39
CA PHE A 45 10.04 -0.51 -1.64
C PHE A 45 11.48 -0.87 -1.99
N SER A 46 12.31 -1.10 -0.97
CA SER A 46 13.69 -1.54 -1.10
C SER A 46 14.04 -2.53 0.00
N ASN A 47 14.37 -3.77 -0.37
CA ASN A 47 14.60 -4.87 0.57
C ASN A 47 13.44 -5.03 1.59
N PHE A 48 13.71 -4.84 2.89
CA PHE A 48 12.74 -4.91 3.98
C PHE A 48 12.17 -3.54 4.38
N THR A 49 12.52 -2.48 3.63
CA THR A 49 12.13 -1.10 3.94
C THR A 49 11.15 -0.56 2.90
N VAL A 50 10.34 0.39 3.33
CA VAL A 50 9.70 1.35 2.43
C VAL A 50 10.27 2.74 2.70
N GLN A 51 10.63 3.41 1.63
CA GLN A 51 11.14 4.78 1.64
C GLN A 51 10.05 5.69 1.08
N LEU A 52 9.67 6.72 1.83
CA LEU A 52 8.76 7.77 1.38
C LEU A 52 9.57 8.94 0.85
N HIS A 53 9.19 9.40 -0.34
CA HIS A 53 9.84 10.45 -1.12
C HIS A 53 8.76 11.28 -1.81
N PRO A 54 8.22 12.33 -1.15
CA PRO A 54 7.07 13.07 -1.68
C PRO A 54 7.24 13.54 -3.12
N VAL A 55 6.22 13.28 -3.97
CA VAL A 55 6.16 13.84 -5.33
C VAL A 55 5.65 15.28 -5.29
N ALA A 56 4.87 15.64 -4.28
CA ALA A 56 4.35 16.99 -4.08
C ALA A 56 5.47 18.04 -4.03
N LYS A 57 5.54 18.91 -5.05
CA LYS A 57 6.58 19.97 -5.15
C LYS A 57 6.30 21.24 -4.34
N TYR A 58 5.04 21.45 -3.95
CA TYR A 58 4.55 22.79 -3.54
C TYR A 58 4.04 22.87 -2.11
N HIS A 59 3.98 21.76 -1.37
CA HIS A 59 3.54 21.79 0.03
C HIS A 59 4.61 21.19 0.92
N PRO A 60 4.98 21.83 2.06
CA PRO A 60 6.01 21.31 2.94
C PRO A 60 5.61 20.01 3.63
N GLN A 61 4.34 19.60 3.54
CA GLN A 61 3.79 18.45 4.24
C GLN A 61 2.91 17.63 3.29
N THR A 62 3.05 16.31 3.38
CA THR A 62 2.48 15.30 2.49
C THR A 62 1.65 14.30 3.28
N ILE A 63 0.59 13.77 2.67
CA ILE A 63 -0.24 12.72 3.25
C ILE A 63 -0.02 11.40 2.51
N TYR A 64 0.29 10.36 3.27
CA TYR A 64 0.35 8.98 2.81
C TYR A 64 -0.76 8.16 3.45
N PHE A 65 -1.46 7.39 2.64
CA PHE A 65 -2.38 6.36 3.10
C PHE A 65 -1.68 5.01 2.99
N PHE A 66 -1.67 4.28 4.10
CA PHE A 66 -1.15 2.93 4.22
C PHE A 66 -2.34 1.99 4.38
N HIS A 67 -2.36 0.92 3.61
CA HIS A 67 -3.36 -0.15 3.70
C HIS A 67 -2.65 -1.46 3.98
N ASN A 68 -3.01 -2.09 5.11
CA ASN A 68 -2.55 -3.43 5.41
C ASN A 68 -3.36 -4.44 4.60
N ILE A 69 -2.78 -4.92 3.50
CA ILE A 69 -3.42 -5.91 2.63
C ILE A 69 -3.32 -7.34 3.18
N SER A 70 -2.58 -7.57 4.26
CA SER A 70 -2.48 -8.89 4.87
C SER A 70 -3.70 -9.23 5.74
N ASP A 71 -3.78 -10.49 6.15
CA ASP A 71 -4.73 -11.01 7.13
C ASP A 71 -4.20 -10.93 8.58
N LYS A 72 -3.04 -10.29 8.79
CA LYS A 72 -2.35 -10.23 10.08
C LYS A 72 -2.19 -8.80 10.58
N THR A 73 -2.06 -8.66 11.89
CA THR A 73 -1.63 -7.39 12.49
C THR A 73 -0.14 -7.21 12.21
N ILE A 74 0.22 -6.04 11.70
CA ILE A 74 1.60 -5.65 11.41
C ILE A 74 1.96 -4.40 12.20
N HIS A 75 3.24 -4.19 12.49
CA HIS A 75 3.75 -2.94 13.04
C HIS A 75 4.60 -2.24 11.99
N ILE A 76 4.49 -0.92 11.91
CA ILE A 76 5.32 -0.08 11.06
C ILE A 76 6.14 0.81 11.95
N LEU A 77 7.45 0.83 11.73
CA LEU A 77 8.42 1.55 12.56
C LEU A 77 9.34 2.36 11.67
N GLN A 78 9.59 3.61 12.04
CA GLN A 78 10.68 4.36 11.44
C GLN A 78 12.02 3.70 11.76
N THR A 79 12.85 3.59 10.73
CA THR A 79 14.24 3.17 10.83
C THR A 79 15.15 4.29 10.33
N ASN A 80 16.38 4.34 10.85
CA ASN A 80 17.37 5.31 10.39
C ASN A 80 18.21 4.68 9.26
N MET A 81 18.37 5.37 8.13
CA MET A 81 19.26 4.94 7.03
C MET A 81 20.69 5.50 7.15
N GLY A 82 21.11 5.85 8.36
CA GLY A 82 22.47 6.29 8.72
C GLY A 82 22.74 7.78 8.53
N ASN A 83 21.95 8.49 7.71
CA ASN A 83 22.15 9.91 7.40
C ASN A 83 21.09 10.84 8.02
N ASP A 84 20.08 10.30 8.72
CA ASP A 84 19.07 11.13 9.37
C ASP A 84 19.54 11.56 10.77
N PRO A 85 19.67 12.87 11.04
CA PRO A 85 20.13 13.37 12.33
C PRO A 85 19.11 13.15 13.46
N TYR A 86 17.86 12.81 13.14
CA TYR A 86 16.77 12.64 14.10
C TYR A 86 15.91 11.41 13.79
N ILE A 87 15.62 10.61 14.82
CA ILE A 87 14.60 9.56 14.77
C ILE A 87 13.34 10.13 15.41
N MET A 88 12.26 10.23 14.65
CA MET A 88 11.00 10.86 15.10
C MET A 88 10.09 9.87 15.86
N ASN A 89 10.56 8.64 16.09
CA ASN A 89 9.84 7.56 16.77
C ASN A 89 8.44 7.30 16.20
N MET A 90 8.30 7.39 14.88
CA MET A 90 7.02 7.09 14.21
C MET A 90 6.77 5.58 14.25
N ARG A 91 5.83 5.16 15.08
CA ARG A 91 5.38 3.78 15.21
C ARG A 91 3.86 3.74 15.08
N THR A 92 3.35 2.77 14.31
CA THR A 92 1.93 2.42 14.32
C THR A 92 1.75 0.91 14.30
N THR A 93 0.60 0.45 14.78
CA THR A 93 0.16 -0.94 14.66
C THR A 93 -1.04 -0.98 13.75
N MET A 94 -0.97 -1.73 12.66
CA MET A 94 -2.04 -1.86 11.67
C MET A 94 -2.70 -3.23 11.77
N LYS A 95 -4.01 -3.22 12.06
CA LYS A 95 -4.89 -4.38 12.02
C LYS A 95 -5.06 -4.89 10.59
N PRO A 96 -5.44 -6.17 10.41
CA PRO A 96 -5.71 -6.73 9.09
C PRO A 96 -6.71 -5.89 8.29
N LYS A 97 -6.45 -5.67 7.01
CA LYS A 97 -7.37 -5.00 6.07
C LYS A 97 -7.77 -3.57 6.46
N MET A 98 -7.01 -2.93 7.34
CA MET A 98 -7.27 -1.57 7.80
C MET A 98 -6.31 -0.57 7.18
N TRP A 99 -6.76 0.69 7.16
CA TRP A 99 -6.04 1.85 6.68
C TRP A 99 -5.50 2.68 7.84
N SER A 100 -4.29 3.19 7.67
CA SER A 100 -3.67 4.21 8.54
C SER A 100 -3.16 5.35 7.67
N VAL A 101 -3.12 6.55 8.22
CA VAL A 101 -2.77 7.77 7.49
C VAL A 101 -1.62 8.45 8.18
N LEU A 102 -0.58 8.75 7.41
CA LEU A 102 0.60 9.45 7.89
C LEU A 102 0.67 10.84 7.28
N ALA A 103 0.88 11.84 8.12
CA ALA A 103 1.33 13.17 7.72
C ALA A 103 2.83 13.28 7.96
N THR A 104 3.57 13.78 6.98
CA THR A 104 5.01 13.99 7.11
C THR A 104 5.46 15.22 6.33
N ASP A 105 6.34 16.02 6.94
CA ASP A 105 7.05 17.13 6.29
C ASP A 105 8.53 16.82 5.99
N GLU A 106 8.93 15.58 6.23
CA GLU A 106 10.25 15.09 5.88
C GLU A 106 10.34 14.74 4.39
N LYS A 107 11.52 14.99 3.82
CA LYS A 107 11.80 14.67 2.41
C LYS A 107 12.06 13.18 2.19
N ASN A 108 12.61 12.52 3.20
CA ASN A 108 12.94 11.10 3.15
C ASN A 108 12.50 10.48 4.47
N VAL A 109 11.58 9.51 4.42
CA VAL A 109 11.21 8.73 5.60
C VAL A 109 11.40 7.26 5.31
N SER A 110 12.13 6.59 6.19
CA SER A 110 12.43 5.18 6.05
C SER A 110 11.67 4.37 7.09
N LEU A 111 10.86 3.42 6.64
CA LEU A 111 10.04 2.58 7.50
C LEU A 111 10.35 1.10 7.28
N ILE A 112 10.25 0.31 8.35
CA ILE A 112 10.27 -1.16 8.31
C ILE A 112 8.92 -1.69 8.76
N CYS A 113 8.59 -2.90 8.30
CA CYS A 113 7.42 -3.63 8.72
C CYS A 113 7.84 -4.81 9.58
N THR A 114 7.16 -5.00 10.70
CA THR A 114 7.36 -6.14 11.58
C THR A 114 6.03 -6.84 11.86
N MET A 115 6.08 -8.10 12.26
CA MET A 115 4.92 -8.83 12.76
C MET A 115 5.26 -9.51 14.09
N PRO A 116 4.27 -9.67 14.98
CA PRO A 116 4.41 -10.51 16.15
C PRO A 116 4.87 -11.91 15.77
N ASN A 117 5.88 -12.42 16.47
CA ASN A 117 6.35 -13.78 16.31
C ASN A 117 6.17 -14.53 17.63
N GLU A 118 5.25 -15.49 17.67
CA GLU A 118 4.94 -16.25 18.90
C GLU A 118 6.14 -17.07 19.43
N LYS A 119 7.13 -17.34 18.60
CA LYS A 119 8.30 -18.16 18.94
C LYS A 119 9.50 -17.33 19.39
N LEU A 120 9.49 -16.01 19.17
CA LEU A 120 10.60 -15.12 19.50
C LEU A 120 10.13 -14.04 20.47
N PRO A 121 11.00 -13.55 21.37
CA PRO A 121 10.67 -12.45 22.26
C PRO A 121 10.56 -11.09 21.54
N HIS A 122 10.79 -11.05 20.23
CA HIS A 122 10.84 -9.84 19.42
C HIS A 122 10.08 -10.05 18.10
N ASP A 123 9.54 -8.94 17.57
CA ASP A 123 8.87 -8.96 16.27
C ASP A 123 9.85 -9.36 15.15
N GLN A 124 9.33 -10.11 14.19
CA GLN A 124 10.08 -10.47 12.99
C GLN A 124 9.97 -9.35 11.95
N VAL A 125 11.10 -8.92 11.38
CA VAL A 125 11.14 -8.00 10.25
C VAL A 125 10.67 -8.72 8.98
N ILE A 126 9.75 -8.10 8.24
CA ILE A 126 9.13 -8.67 7.04
C ILE A 126 9.15 -7.62 5.92
N ASN A 127 9.16 -8.11 4.68
CA ASN A 127 9.12 -7.24 3.50
C ASN A 127 7.78 -6.48 3.44
N CYS A 128 7.85 -5.16 3.58
CA CYS A 128 6.69 -4.28 3.50
C CYS A 128 5.92 -4.40 2.18
N LYS A 129 6.60 -4.73 1.08
CA LYS A 129 5.97 -4.85 -0.25
C LYS A 129 4.89 -5.92 -0.30
N ASP A 130 5.02 -6.96 0.54
CA ASP A 130 4.10 -8.09 0.57
C ASP A 130 2.91 -7.84 1.52
N LEU A 131 2.97 -6.77 2.31
CA LEU A 131 2.02 -6.47 3.39
C LEU A 131 1.24 -5.17 3.18
N LEU A 132 1.79 -4.24 2.39
CA LEU A 132 1.30 -2.88 2.30
C LEU A 132 0.96 -2.45 0.87
N GLU A 133 -0.17 -1.79 0.75
CA GLU A 133 -0.44 -0.85 -0.32
C GLU A 133 -0.30 0.57 0.23
N ILE A 134 0.37 1.43 -0.54
CA ILE A 134 0.63 2.82 -0.14
C ILE A 134 0.22 3.72 -1.29
N CYS A 135 -0.31 4.90 -0.96
CA CYS A 135 -0.55 5.95 -1.93
C CYS A 135 -0.36 7.34 -1.28
N GLU A 136 0.05 8.31 -2.10
CA GLU A 136 0.27 9.70 -1.74
C GLU A 136 -0.93 10.56 -2.20
N PHE A 137 -1.37 11.48 -1.36
CA PHE A 137 -2.17 12.62 -1.81
C PHE A 137 -1.23 13.78 -2.14
N THR A 138 -0.96 14.00 -3.42
CA THR A 138 -0.02 15.01 -3.92
C THR A 138 -0.49 16.46 -3.75
N HIS A 139 -1.80 16.65 -3.50
CA HIS A 139 -2.43 17.94 -3.31
C HIS A 139 -3.20 17.96 -1.99
N THR A 140 -2.57 18.55 -0.97
CA THR A 140 -3.16 18.70 0.35
C THR A 140 -2.99 20.12 0.86
N LYS A 141 -3.97 20.60 1.64
CA LYS A 141 -3.81 21.83 2.44
C LYS A 141 -3.94 21.48 3.91
N PHE A 142 -3.01 21.98 4.70
CA PHE A 142 -3.00 21.83 6.14
C PHE A 142 -3.35 23.16 6.78
N GLY A 143 -4.07 23.12 7.91
CA GLY A 143 -4.14 24.29 8.79
C GLY A 143 -2.77 24.60 9.38
N ASP A 144 -2.51 25.87 9.71
CA ASP A 144 -1.16 26.34 10.12
C ASP A 144 -0.55 25.58 11.31
N ASN A 145 -1.40 25.01 12.18
CA ASN A 145 -0.99 24.31 13.41
C ASN A 145 -0.78 22.79 13.24
N HIS A 146 -0.96 22.22 12.03
CA HIS A 146 -0.97 20.77 11.81
C HIS A 146 0.29 20.23 11.12
N ARG A 147 1.42 20.96 11.22
CA ARG A 147 2.72 20.59 10.64
C ARG A 147 3.45 19.51 11.44
N GLY A 148 4.41 18.84 10.82
CA GLY A 148 5.21 17.78 11.43
C GLY A 148 4.83 16.37 11.00
N ASN A 149 5.37 15.40 11.76
CA ASN A 149 5.37 13.98 11.44
C ASN A 149 4.53 13.19 12.45
N TYR A 150 3.37 12.69 12.02
CA TYR A 150 2.46 11.97 12.91
C TYR A 150 1.47 11.10 12.14
N TRP A 151 0.98 10.05 12.81
CA TRP A 151 -0.14 9.25 12.33
C TRP A 151 -1.44 10.00 12.57
N VAL A 152 -2.04 10.50 11.50
CA VAL A 152 -3.32 11.24 11.51
C VAL A 152 -4.46 10.31 11.90
N VAL A 153 -4.41 9.08 11.39
CA VAL A 153 -5.43 8.06 11.61
C VAL A 153 -4.75 6.71 11.73
N GLU A 154 -5.18 5.91 12.68
CA GLU A 154 -4.76 4.52 12.79
C GLU A 154 -5.98 3.59 12.70
N ASN A 155 -5.83 2.48 11.98
CA ASN A 155 -6.79 1.36 11.99
C ASN A 155 -8.24 1.73 11.65
N ASN A 156 -8.45 2.29 10.45
CA ASN A 156 -9.77 2.67 9.99
C ASN A 156 -10.14 2.01 8.66
N THR A 157 -11.42 2.07 8.30
CA THR A 157 -11.85 1.79 6.92
C THR A 157 -11.31 2.86 5.98
N MET A 158 -11.21 2.58 4.68
CA MET A 158 -10.76 3.57 3.69
C MET A 158 -11.57 4.88 3.78
N MET A 159 -12.90 4.79 3.85
CA MET A 159 -13.78 5.95 3.94
C MET A 159 -13.66 6.67 5.29
N GLY A 160 -13.55 5.91 6.38
CA GLY A 160 -13.33 6.48 7.70
C GLY A 160 -11.98 7.19 7.83
N ALA A 161 -10.93 6.65 7.21
CA ALA A 161 -9.62 7.30 7.13
C ALA A 161 -9.71 8.64 6.40
N LYS A 162 -10.32 8.69 5.20
CA LYS A 162 -10.55 9.96 4.48
C LYS A 162 -11.33 10.97 5.32
N SER A 163 -12.40 10.53 5.97
CA SER A 163 -13.25 11.39 6.79
C SER A 163 -12.50 11.93 8.00
N ALA A 164 -11.77 11.07 8.71
CA ALA A 164 -10.99 11.44 9.89
C ALA A 164 -9.82 12.36 9.54
N THR A 165 -9.13 12.16 8.41
CA THR A 165 -8.09 13.08 7.93
C THR A 165 -8.63 14.49 7.70
N ARG A 166 -9.83 14.61 7.11
CA ARG A 166 -10.51 15.92 6.97
C ARG A 166 -10.87 16.53 8.31
N HIS A 167 -11.32 15.71 9.27
CA HIS A 167 -11.65 16.17 10.61
C HIS A 167 -10.42 16.70 11.37
N HIS A 168 -9.23 16.18 11.09
CA HIS A 168 -7.96 16.70 11.59
C HIS A 168 -7.48 17.98 10.87
N GLY A 169 -8.34 18.62 10.08
CA GLY A 169 -8.01 19.88 9.42
C GLY A 169 -7.10 19.75 8.20
N VAL A 170 -7.00 18.55 7.62
CA VAL A 170 -6.27 18.30 6.38
C VAL A 170 -7.23 18.17 5.21
N LEU A 171 -7.17 19.12 4.28
CA LEU A 171 -7.96 19.08 3.06
C LEU A 171 -7.24 18.24 2.01
N LEU A 172 -7.84 17.10 1.67
CA LEU A 172 -7.45 16.26 0.54
C LEU A 172 -8.08 16.84 -0.73
N ILE A 173 -7.30 17.49 -1.58
CA ILE A 173 -7.80 18.26 -2.73
C ILE A 173 -7.87 17.38 -3.97
N ASP A 174 -9.02 17.45 -4.63
CA ASP A 174 -9.27 16.89 -5.95
C ASP A 174 -9.01 17.96 -7.03
N PRO A 175 -7.98 17.83 -7.87
CA PRO A 175 -7.72 18.78 -8.95
C PRO A 175 -8.79 18.76 -10.07
N ALA A 176 -9.52 17.66 -10.27
CA ALA A 176 -10.61 17.56 -11.24
C ALA A 176 -11.88 18.28 -10.74
N LYS A 177 -12.24 18.11 -9.47
CA LYS A 177 -13.36 18.85 -8.85
C LYS A 177 -13.06 20.34 -8.71
N THR A 178 -11.81 20.70 -8.41
CA THR A 178 -11.40 22.11 -8.32
C THR A 178 -11.53 22.85 -9.67
N LYS A 179 -11.43 22.17 -10.81
CA LYS A 179 -11.70 22.75 -12.13
C LYS A 179 -13.19 22.95 -12.38
N GLN A 180 -14.02 21.95 -12.05
CA GLN A 180 -15.47 22.03 -12.19
C GLN A 180 -16.09 23.13 -11.31
N ASP A 181 -15.63 23.27 -10.06
CA ASP A 181 -16.10 24.31 -9.15
C ASP A 181 -15.71 25.72 -9.65
N LYS A 182 -14.56 25.86 -10.31
CA LYS A 182 -14.11 27.14 -10.89
C LYS A 182 -14.82 27.50 -12.19
N GLU A 183 -15.18 26.51 -13.01
CA GLU A 183 -15.95 26.72 -14.25
C GLU A 183 -17.43 27.00 -13.95
N GLY A 184 -18.01 26.37 -12.91
CA GLY A 184 -19.38 26.62 -12.45
C GLY A 184 -19.59 27.93 -11.67
N GLN A 185 -18.51 28.61 -11.25
CA GLN A 185 -18.56 29.93 -10.63
C GLN A 185 -18.36 31.10 -11.62
N MET A 186 -18.16 30.79 -12.90
CA MET A 186 -18.08 31.79 -14.00
C MET A 186 -19.34 31.79 -14.89
N GLN A 187 -20.42 31.15 -14.42
CA GLN A 187 -21.78 31.26 -14.96
C GLN A 187 -22.67 32.00 -13.97
#